data_AF-A0A8H7FWH1-F1
#
_entry.id   AF-A0A8H7FWH1-F1
#
_cell.length_a   1.000
_cell.length_b   1.000
_cell.length_c   1.000
_cell.angle_alpha   90.00
_cell.angle_beta   90.00
_cell.angle_gamma   90.00
#
_symmetry.space_group_name_H-M   'P 1'
#
loop_
_entity.id
_entity.type
_entity.pdbx_description
1 polymer ?
#
loop_
_entity_poly.entity_id
_entity_poly.type
_entity_poly.pdbx_seq_one_letter_code
_entity_poly.pdbx_strand_id
1 'polypeptide(L)'
;MSYGVLASTTFHREESSGTPRPFFGLVGDTLDAFRLVLATEKGLVPRIIQRSKQSDRVHMIASGSVIIFSVQESGMKRWRDGLLWSPSRIEGNFLIYKEMDTYSRVNQQDASGGYPKAFLKVDGLRKRVRRNIKLVNGTAT
;
A
#
# COMPACT_ATOMS: atom_id res chain seq x y z
N MET A 1 -7.50 -18.00 5.32
CA MET A 1 -7.68 -16.69 4.66
C MET A 1 -6.38 -16.26 3.95
N SER A 2 -6.45 -15.48 2.86
CA SER A 2 -5.27 -14.92 2.18
C SER A 2 -5.27 -13.39 2.33
N TYR A 3 -4.18 -12.83 2.86
CA TYR A 3 -4.04 -11.39 3.09
C TYR A 3 -3.06 -10.75 2.11
N GLY A 4 -3.36 -9.51 1.74
CA GLY A 4 -2.41 -8.57 1.17
C GLY A 4 -2.00 -7.53 2.21
N VAL A 5 -0.69 -7.32 2.38
CA VAL A 5 -0.13 -6.27 3.24
C VAL A 5 0.63 -5.27 2.38
N LEU A 6 0.33 -3.99 2.58
CA LEU A 6 1.00 -2.87 1.94
C LEU A 6 1.57 -1.96 3.03
N ALA A 7 2.83 -1.59 2.91
CA ALA A 7 3.48 -0.62 3.81
C ALA A 7 4.11 0.51 2.99
N SER A 8 3.92 1.75 3.44
CA SER A 8 4.53 3.00 2.96
C SER A 8 5.15 3.73 4.16
N THR A 9 6.19 4.56 4.03
CA THR A 9 7.01 5.09 5.18
C THR A 9 7.49 6.54 5.04
N THR A 10 7.46 7.31 6.17
CA THR A 10 7.96 8.68 6.56
C THR A 10 6.98 9.77 7.09
N PHE A 11 7.32 10.29 8.26
CA PHE A 11 6.43 11.01 9.19
C PHE A 11 5.81 12.32 8.70
N HIS A 12 4.53 12.51 9.01
CA HIS A 12 4.08 13.69 9.78
C HIS A 12 2.78 13.37 10.53
N ARG A 13 2.67 13.94 11.74
CA ARG A 13 1.59 13.74 12.74
C ARG A 13 0.52 14.82 12.58
N GLU A 14 -0.77 14.45 12.63
CA GLU A 14 -1.84 15.01 13.50
C GLU A 14 -3.27 14.49 13.15
N GLU A 15 -4.26 14.90 13.95
CA GLU A 15 -5.35 14.11 14.56
C GLU A 15 -6.82 14.48 14.15
N SER A 16 -7.81 13.65 14.53
CA SER A 16 -9.32 13.69 14.29
C SER A 16 -9.81 13.77 12.82
N SER A 17 -10.91 13.20 12.28
CA SER A 17 -12.20 12.67 12.75
C SER A 17 -12.84 11.70 11.69
N GLY A 18 -13.48 10.60 12.11
CA GLY A 18 -14.51 9.85 11.36
C GLY A 18 -14.12 9.05 10.10
N THR A 19 -12.97 9.31 9.49
CA THR A 19 -12.47 8.56 8.33
C THR A 19 -11.71 7.31 8.79
N PRO A 20 -11.85 6.14 8.12
CA PRO A 20 -11.05 4.96 8.43
C PRO A 20 -9.57 5.31 8.30
N ARG A 21 -8.88 5.38 9.44
CA ARG A 21 -7.46 5.72 9.45
C ARG A 21 -6.63 4.50 9.14
N PRO A 22 -5.59 4.63 8.31
CA PRO A 22 -4.63 3.56 8.15
C PRO A 22 -3.89 3.34 9.47
N PHE A 23 -3.46 2.10 9.72
CA PHE A 23 -2.48 1.84 10.75
C PHE A 23 -1.16 2.49 10.32
N PHE A 24 -0.45 3.14 11.25
CA PHE A 24 0.84 3.76 10.96
C PHE A 24 1.97 2.94 11.60
N GLY A 25 2.97 2.58 10.80
CA GLY A 25 4.11 1.81 11.28
C GLY A 25 5.11 1.44 10.17
N LEU A 26 6.20 0.80 10.58
CA LEU A 26 7.20 0.25 9.68
C LEU A 26 7.03 -1.27 9.59
N VAL A 27 7.08 -1.81 8.36
CA VAL A 27 7.15 -3.25 8.11
C VAL A 27 8.54 -3.54 7.54
N GLY A 28 9.45 -3.95 8.42
CA GLY A 28 10.85 -4.18 8.07
C GLY A 28 11.02 -5.51 7.32
N ASP A 29 10.38 -6.55 7.86
CA ASP A 29 10.52 -7.92 7.40
C ASP A 29 9.18 -8.68 7.31
N THR A 30 9.26 -9.97 6.98
CA THR A 30 8.08 -10.84 6.89
C THR A 30 7.43 -11.08 8.26
N LEU A 31 8.21 -11.10 9.34
CA LEU A 31 7.71 -11.37 10.69
C LEU A 31 6.82 -10.23 11.18
N ASP A 32 7.20 -8.98 10.91
CA ASP A 32 6.37 -7.79 11.17
C ASP A 32 5.03 -7.88 10.43
N ALA A 33 5.08 -8.28 9.14
CA ALA A 33 3.87 -8.47 8.35
C ALA A 33 2.95 -9.56 8.94
N PHE A 34 3.52 -10.66 9.46
CA PHE A 34 2.74 -11.70 10.14
C PHE A 34 2.12 -11.21 11.45
N ARG A 35 2.87 -10.48 12.28
CA ARG A 35 2.36 -9.90 13.53
C ARG A 35 1.18 -8.97 13.28
N LEU A 36 1.26 -8.14 12.24
CA LEU A 36 0.19 -7.23 11.86
C LEU A 36 -1.07 -7.98 11.39
N VAL A 37 -0.91 -9.04 10.59
CA VAL A 37 -2.05 -9.88 10.19
C VAL A 37 -2.69 -10.57 11.40
N LEU A 38 -1.89 -11.07 12.35
CA LEU A 38 -2.41 -11.64 13.61
C LEU A 38 -3.14 -10.61 14.47
N ALA A 39 -2.60 -9.39 14.57
CA ALA A 39 -3.23 -8.30 15.31
C ALA A 39 -4.56 -7.89 14.68
N THR A 40 -4.64 -7.91 13.35
CA THR A 40 -5.88 -7.71 12.59
C THR A 40 -6.93 -8.80 12.85
N GLU A 41 -6.53 -10.07 12.98
CA GLU A 41 -7.46 -11.14 13.36
C GLU A 41 -8.04 -10.94 14.76
N LYS A 42 -7.24 -10.37 15.66
CA LYS A 42 -7.68 -10.00 17.02
C LYS A 42 -8.43 -8.67 17.09
N GLY A 43 -8.65 -7.98 15.97
CA GLY A 43 -9.30 -6.67 15.93
C GLY A 43 -8.46 -5.51 16.49
N LEU A 44 -7.17 -5.72 16.76
CA LEU A 44 -6.25 -4.71 17.30
C LEU A 44 -5.74 -3.73 16.24
N VAL A 45 -5.63 -4.20 15.00
CA VAL A 45 -5.19 -3.38 13.85
C VAL A 45 -6.31 -3.37 12.81
N PRO A 46 -6.74 -2.19 12.34
CA PRO A 46 -7.81 -2.10 11.35
C PRO A 46 -7.41 -2.78 10.04
N ARG A 47 -8.36 -3.51 9.46
CA ARG A 47 -8.27 -4.07 8.11
C ARG A 47 -9.39 -3.57 7.24
N ILE A 48 -9.14 -3.54 5.95
CA ILE A 48 -10.15 -3.26 4.94
C ILE A 48 -10.96 -4.53 4.71
N ILE A 49 -12.21 -4.50 5.17
CA ILE A 49 -13.19 -5.59 5.04
C ILE A 49 -14.18 -5.37 3.89
N GLN A 50 -14.27 -4.16 3.34
CA GLN A 50 -15.16 -3.81 2.23
C GLN A 50 -14.45 -2.86 1.28
N ARG A 51 -14.91 -2.80 0.04
CA ARG A 51 -14.32 -1.92 -0.98
C ARG A 51 -14.65 -0.46 -0.64
N SER A 52 -13.73 0.22 0.06
CA SER A 52 -13.84 1.66 0.35
C SER A 52 -13.94 2.50 -0.94
N LYS A 53 -14.65 3.63 -0.87
CA LYS A 53 -14.73 4.59 -1.99
C LYS A 53 -13.34 5.12 -2.32
N GLN A 54 -13.08 5.42 -3.59
CA GLN A 54 -11.76 5.85 -4.04
C GLN A 54 -11.28 7.14 -3.36
N SER A 55 -12.21 8.05 -3.03
CA SER A 55 -11.96 9.28 -2.26
C SER A 55 -11.27 9.01 -0.93
N ASP A 56 -11.76 8.02 -0.19
CA ASP A 56 -11.30 7.72 1.17
C ASP A 56 -9.90 7.09 1.15
N ARG A 57 -9.54 6.46 0.01
CA ARG A 57 -8.24 5.80 -0.16
C ARG A 57 -7.11 6.79 -0.32
N VAL A 58 -7.37 7.96 -0.91
CA VAL A 58 -6.33 8.98 -1.10
C VAL A 58 -5.74 9.40 0.25
N HIS A 59 -6.59 9.56 1.27
CA HIS A 59 -6.16 9.86 2.64
C HIS A 59 -5.41 8.71 3.33
N MET A 60 -5.55 7.48 2.83
CA MET A 60 -4.78 6.34 3.30
C MET A 60 -3.39 6.26 2.66
N ILE A 61 -3.15 6.95 1.54
CA ILE A 61 -1.85 6.92 0.86
C ILE A 61 -0.97 8.00 1.45
N ALA A 62 -0.45 7.70 2.62
CA ALA A 62 0.57 8.49 3.27
C ALA A 62 1.80 7.63 3.51
N SER A 63 2.91 8.30 3.66
CA SER A 63 4.03 7.70 4.30
C SER A 63 3.68 7.24 5.73
N GLY A 64 4.23 6.10 6.14
CA GLY A 64 3.92 5.41 7.40
C GLY A 64 2.68 4.52 7.32
N SER A 65 1.83 4.71 6.30
CA SER A 65 0.58 3.97 6.18
C SER A 65 0.81 2.49 5.88
N VAL A 66 0.17 1.65 6.69
CA VAL A 66 0.06 0.21 6.49
C VAL A 66 -1.40 -0.13 6.23
N ILE A 67 -1.61 -0.78 5.10
CA ILE A 67 -2.93 -1.18 4.64
C ILE A 67 -2.98 -2.69 4.56
N ILE A 68 -3.89 -3.27 5.32
CA ILE A 68 -4.13 -4.71 5.40
C ILE A 68 -5.53 -4.96 4.87
N PHE A 69 -5.67 -5.88 3.92
CA PHE A 69 -6.98 -6.28 3.42
C PHE A 69 -7.07 -7.79 3.26
N SER A 70 -8.24 -8.33 3.61
CA SER A 70 -8.59 -9.72 3.36
C SER A 70 -9.21 -9.82 1.97
N VAL A 71 -8.67 -10.71 1.12
CA VAL A 71 -9.21 -10.93 -0.23
C VAL A 71 -10.65 -11.47 -0.17
N GLN A 72 -10.96 -12.29 0.84
CA GLN A 72 -12.26 -12.92 1.00
C GLN A 72 -13.32 -11.93 1.50
N GLU A 73 -12.99 -11.12 2.50
CA GLU A 73 -13.95 -10.17 3.08
C GLU A 73 -14.18 -8.98 2.14
N SER A 74 -13.09 -8.38 1.63
CA SER A 74 -13.18 -7.15 0.83
C SER A 74 -13.52 -7.37 -0.65
N GLY A 75 -13.36 -8.60 -1.15
CA GLY A 75 -13.40 -8.92 -2.58
C GLY A 75 -12.26 -8.29 -3.39
N MET A 76 -11.30 -7.61 -2.74
CA MET A 76 -10.19 -6.94 -3.41
C MET A 76 -9.06 -7.95 -3.69
N LYS A 77 -8.65 -8.06 -4.96
CA LYS A 77 -7.48 -8.88 -5.36
C LYS A 77 -6.17 -8.09 -5.28
N ARG A 78 -6.25 -6.78 -5.44
CA ARG A 78 -5.11 -5.84 -5.50
C ARG A 78 -5.56 -4.49 -4.96
N TRP A 79 -4.65 -3.77 -4.32
CA TRP A 79 -4.85 -2.37 -3.98
C TRP A 79 -4.63 -1.46 -5.18
N ARG A 80 -5.45 -0.41 -5.28
CA ARG A 80 -5.34 0.64 -6.29
C ARG A 80 -5.40 1.98 -5.56
N ASP A 81 -4.24 2.64 -5.49
CA ASP A 81 -4.03 3.94 -4.86
C ASP A 81 -4.22 5.10 -5.85
N GLY A 82 -4.09 4.84 -7.16
CA GLY A 82 -4.22 5.87 -8.20
C GLY A 82 -2.92 6.63 -8.48
N LEU A 83 -1.82 6.28 -7.79
CA LEU A 83 -0.50 6.83 -8.06
C LEU A 83 0.20 6.05 -9.18
N LEU A 84 1.15 6.72 -9.85
CA LEU A 84 2.01 6.09 -10.83
C LEU A 84 3.21 5.44 -10.13
N TRP A 85 3.46 4.17 -10.44
CA TRP A 85 4.50 3.36 -9.78
C TRP A 85 5.46 2.76 -10.79
N SER A 86 6.73 2.68 -10.40
CA SER A 86 7.75 1.94 -11.16
C SER A 86 7.38 0.47 -11.34
N PRO A 87 7.95 -0.22 -12.34
CA PRO A 87 7.92 -1.68 -12.39
C PRO A 87 8.40 -2.30 -11.07
N SER A 88 7.84 -3.44 -10.70
CA SER A 88 8.18 -4.09 -9.43
C SER A 88 9.65 -4.52 -9.39
N ARG A 89 10.25 -4.39 -8.22
CA ARG A 89 11.54 -4.99 -7.86
C ARG A 89 11.36 -5.91 -6.65
N ILE A 90 12.14 -6.97 -6.57
CA ILE A 90 12.12 -7.91 -5.45
C ILE A 90 13.17 -7.45 -4.44
N GLU A 91 12.78 -7.38 -3.17
CA GLU A 91 13.70 -7.12 -2.07
C GLU A 91 13.31 -8.03 -0.90
N GLY A 92 14.14 -9.06 -0.68
CA GLY A 92 13.79 -10.17 0.19
C GLY A 92 12.43 -10.75 -0.19
N ASN A 93 11.48 -10.66 0.75
CA ASN A 93 10.13 -11.20 0.61
C ASN A 93 9.09 -10.19 0.11
N PHE A 94 9.51 -8.99 -0.28
CA PHE A 94 8.62 -7.89 -0.67
C PHE A 94 8.75 -7.54 -2.15
N LEU A 95 7.63 -7.12 -2.74
CA LEU A 95 7.63 -6.37 -3.99
C LEU A 95 7.73 -4.89 -3.66
N ILE A 96 8.69 -4.21 -4.29
CA ILE A 96 8.99 -2.80 -4.10
C ILE A 96 8.57 -2.03 -5.34
N TYR A 97 7.93 -0.89 -5.10
CA TYR A 97 7.53 0.09 -6.10
C TYR A 97 7.98 1.48 -5.64
N LYS A 98 8.42 2.32 -6.56
CA LYS A 98 8.75 3.72 -6.32
C LYS A 98 7.76 4.62 -7.05
N GLU A 99 7.30 5.68 -6.42
CA GLU A 99 6.41 6.65 -7.04
C GLU A 99 7.12 7.32 -8.22
N MET A 100 6.36 7.55 -9.29
CA MET A 100 6.82 8.21 -10.49
C MET A 100 5.95 9.42 -10.78
N ASP A 101 6.52 10.37 -11.50
CA ASP A 101 5.81 11.50 -12.06
C ASP A 101 5.89 11.48 -13.59
N THR A 102 5.05 12.25 -14.25
CA THR A 102 5.05 12.45 -15.69
C THR A 102 5.37 13.90 -16.00
N TYR A 103 6.18 14.17 -17.03
CA TYR A 103 6.30 15.53 -17.53
C TYR A 103 4.91 16.00 -18.00
N SER A 104 4.34 16.96 -17.29
CA SER A 104 3.06 17.56 -17.64
C SER A 104 3.21 18.33 -18.96
N ARG A 105 2.12 18.40 -19.74
CA ARG A 105 2.07 19.01 -21.08
C ARG A 105 2.43 20.51 -21.12
N VAL A 106 2.70 21.14 -19.97
CA VAL A 106 2.94 22.59 -19.84
C VAL A 106 4.27 23.03 -20.48
N ASN A 107 5.22 22.10 -20.68
CA ASN A 107 6.50 22.38 -21.36
C ASN A 107 6.56 21.90 -22.82
N GLN A 108 5.43 21.58 -23.46
CA GLN A 108 5.40 21.15 -24.88
C GLN A 108 5.38 22.33 -25.85
N GLN A 109 6.49 23.06 -25.92
CA GLN A 109 7.00 23.54 -27.20
C GLN A 109 8.23 22.69 -27.47
N ASP A 110 8.02 21.46 -27.91
CA ASP A 110 8.93 20.69 -28.77
C ASP A 110 8.58 19.18 -28.74
N ALA A 111 8.45 18.63 -29.96
CA ALA A 111 8.53 17.22 -30.35
C ALA A 111 7.37 16.26 -30.00
N SER A 112 6.56 16.01 -31.03
CA SER A 112 6.07 14.71 -31.50
C SER A 112 5.43 13.73 -30.49
N GLY A 113 4.09 13.77 -30.41
CA GLY A 113 3.17 12.59 -30.45
C GLY A 113 3.40 11.37 -29.54
N GLY A 114 4.36 11.40 -28.62
CA GLY A 114 4.76 10.29 -27.77
C GLY A 114 4.08 10.34 -26.42
N TYR A 115 3.80 9.16 -25.86
CA TYR A 115 3.33 9.02 -24.48
C TYR A 115 4.25 9.80 -23.51
N PRO A 116 3.68 10.47 -22.49
CA PRO A 116 4.48 11.25 -21.55
C PRO A 116 5.54 10.36 -20.90
N LYS A 117 6.80 10.78 -21.00
CA LYS A 117 7.93 10.07 -20.40
C LYS A 117 7.81 10.17 -18.87
N ALA A 118 7.66 9.02 -18.21
CA ALA A 118 7.62 8.95 -16.76
C ALA A 118 9.03 8.89 -16.17
N PHE A 119 9.23 9.51 -14.99
CA PHE A 119 10.49 9.50 -14.26
C PHE A 119 10.24 9.26 -12.77
N LEU A 120 11.27 8.81 -12.04
CA LEU A 120 11.18 8.63 -10.59
C LEU A 120 10.96 9.99 -9.93
N LYS A 121 9.93 10.10 -9.11
CA LYS A 121 9.65 11.34 -8.38
C LYS A 121 10.70 11.54 -7.30
N VAL A 122 11.30 12.74 -7.24
CA VAL A 122 12.18 13.13 -6.15
C VAL A 122 11.35 13.16 -4.86
N ASP A 123 11.85 12.52 -3.80
CA ASP A 123 11.12 12.30 -2.54
C ASP A 123 9.77 11.59 -2.69
N GLY A 124 9.61 10.81 -3.77
CA GLY A 124 8.43 10.00 -4.01
C GLY A 124 8.25 8.87 -3.01
N LEU A 125 7.00 8.44 -2.84
CA LEU A 125 6.65 7.33 -1.97
C LEU A 125 7.31 6.02 -2.41
N ARG A 126 7.61 5.17 -1.43
CA ARG A 126 8.06 3.80 -1.65
C ARG A 126 7.05 2.83 -1.08
N LYS A 127 6.47 2.00 -1.93
CA LYS A 127 5.49 0.99 -1.55
C LYS A 127 6.15 -0.38 -1.48
N ARG A 128 6.05 -1.03 -0.32
CA ARG A 128 6.46 -2.42 -0.09
C ARG A 128 5.20 -3.28 0.02
N VAL A 129 5.16 -4.38 -0.72
CA VAL A 129 3.99 -5.27 -0.80
C VAL A 129 4.37 -6.69 -0.44
N ARG A 130 3.71 -7.24 0.58
CA ARG A 130 3.73 -8.67 0.86
C ARG A 130 2.38 -9.27 0.49
N ARG A 131 2.41 -10.31 -0.32
CA ARG A 131 1.22 -11.04 -0.78
C ARG A 131 1.22 -12.46 -0.22
N ASN A 132 0.06 -13.10 -0.29
CA ASN A 132 -0.12 -14.51 0.07
C ASN A 132 0.30 -14.82 1.51
N ILE A 133 0.08 -13.89 2.44
CA ILE A 133 0.23 -14.20 3.85
C ILE A 133 -0.95 -15.09 4.23
N LYS A 134 -0.65 -16.33 4.60
CA LYS A 134 -1.61 -17.31 5.11
C LYS A 134 -1.25 -17.60 6.56
N LEU A 135 -2.19 -17.38 7.47
CA LEU A 135 -2.08 -17.93 8.80
C LEU A 135 -2.43 -19.42 8.69
N VAL A 136 -1.49 -20.28 9.07
CA VAL A 136 -1.77 -21.70 9.24
C VAL A 136 -2.41 -21.83 10.61
N ASN A 137 -3.71 -22.13 10.66
CA ASN A 137 -4.34 -22.49 11.91
C ASN A 137 -3.80 -23.87 12.27
N GLY A 138 -2.85 -23.91 13.21
CA GLY A 138 -2.44 -25.16 13.82
C GLY A 138 -3.58 -25.68 14.68
N THR A 139 -4.45 -26.52 14.12
CA THR A 139 -5.13 -27.53 14.95
C THR A 139 -4.07 -28.56 15.29
N ALA A 140 -3.37 -28.35 16.40
CA ALA A 140 -2.70 -29.43 17.10
C ALA A 140 -3.81 -30.32 17.67
N THR A 141 -4.15 -31.39 16.94
CA THR A 141 -4.79 -32.58 17.51
C THR A 141 -3.83 -33.29 18.44
#